data_AF-A0A3E1E8X7-F1
#
_entry.id   AF-A0A3E1E8X7-F1
#
_cell.length_a   1.000
_cell.length_b   1.000
_cell.length_c   1.000
_cell.angle_alpha   90.00
_cell.angle_beta   90.00
_cell.angle_gamma   90.00
#
_symmetry.space_group_name_H-M   'P 1'
#
loop_
_entity.id
_entity.type
_entity.pdbx_description
1 polymer ?
#
loop_
_entity_poly.entity_id
_entity_poly.type
_entity_poly.pdbx_seq_one_letter_code
_entity_poly.pdbx_strand_id
1 'polypeptide(L)'
;MANKQMSEIKIRQTKTSTLQGSSGEITDSALFLSEKIDEYLFKLGCSSAHTLGVVTQLLNVGKIRLDFRDYNERLQLINAADAMSRTDAMSLTEAYLGSVQTQSHPPNDLDLTQKVIIQAPKRSGF
;
A
#
# COMPACT_ATOMS: atom_id res chain seq x y z
N MET A 1 6.43 -1.55 -25.92
CA MET A 1 5.91 -2.18 -24.69
C MET A 1 4.58 -1.51 -24.38
N ALA A 2 3.52 -2.26 -24.10
CA ALA A 2 2.20 -1.69 -23.84
C ALA A 2 2.24 -0.86 -22.55
N ASN A 3 1.65 0.34 -22.58
CA ASN A 3 1.61 1.27 -21.45
C ASN A 3 0.55 0.78 -20.45
N LYS A 4 0.89 -0.21 -19.61
CA LYS A 4 -0.03 -0.87 -18.68
C LYS A 4 -0.25 0.00 -17.45
N GLN A 5 -1.48 0.14 -16.99
CA GLN A 5 -1.82 0.94 -15.79
C GLN A 5 -2.17 0.06 -14.59
N MET A 6 -1.96 0.56 -13.36
CA MET A 6 -2.28 -0.18 -12.12
C MET A 6 -3.77 -0.53 -11.99
N SER A 7 -4.64 0.31 -12.56
CA SER A 7 -6.09 0.09 -12.62
C SER A 7 -6.53 -1.01 -13.59
N GLU A 8 -5.62 -1.52 -14.43
CA GLU A 8 -5.89 -2.59 -15.40
C GLU A 8 -5.43 -3.96 -14.89
N ILE A 9 -4.56 -3.99 -13.88
CA ILE A 9 -3.99 -5.20 -13.32
C ILE A 9 -4.94 -5.76 -12.26
N LYS A 10 -5.41 -6.99 -12.47
CA LYS A 10 -6.26 -7.68 -11.49
C LYS A 10 -5.47 -8.67 -10.66
N ILE A 11 -5.75 -8.70 -9.37
CA ILE A 11 -5.14 -9.60 -8.41
C ILE A 11 -6.20 -10.42 -7.69
N ARG A 12 -5.83 -11.64 -7.32
CA ARG A 12 -6.55 -12.45 -6.34
C ARG A 12 -5.94 -12.20 -4.97
N GLN A 13 -6.79 -11.94 -3.99
CA GLN A 13 -6.45 -11.75 -2.59
C GLN A 13 -7.08 -12.88 -1.77
N THR A 14 -6.27 -13.54 -0.96
CA THR A 14 -6.76 -14.48 0.05
C THR A 14 -6.31 -14.01 1.43
N LYS A 15 -7.24 -13.67 2.32
CA LYS A 15 -6.94 -13.35 3.73
C LYS A 15 -7.35 -14.50 4.62
N THR A 16 -6.50 -14.82 5.60
CA THR A 16 -6.75 -15.87 6.60
C THR A 16 -6.55 -15.26 7.99
N SER A 17 -7.61 -15.18 8.79
CA SER A 17 -7.53 -14.69 10.17
C SER A 17 -6.60 -15.57 11.02
N THR A 18 -5.77 -14.95 11.85
CA THR A 18 -4.88 -15.63 12.81
C THR A 18 -5.33 -15.47 14.27
N LEU A 19 -6.49 -14.85 14.51
CA LEU A 19 -7.04 -14.67 15.85
C LEU A 19 -7.32 -16.02 16.51
N GLN A 20 -6.88 -16.18 17.76
CA GLN A 20 -7.09 -17.41 18.52
C GLN A 20 -8.58 -17.62 18.81
N GLY A 21 -9.13 -18.77 18.37
CA GLY A 21 -10.48 -19.22 18.72
C GLY A 21 -11.54 -19.11 17.63
N SER A 22 -11.26 -18.43 16.52
CA SER A 22 -12.07 -18.51 15.30
C SER A 22 -11.48 -19.59 14.39
N SER A 23 -12.32 -20.49 13.86
CA SER A 23 -11.93 -21.30 12.70
C SER A 23 -11.54 -20.34 11.60
N GLY A 24 -10.23 -20.23 11.31
CA GLY A 24 -9.62 -19.11 10.57
C GLY A 24 -10.46 -18.69 9.37
N GLU A 25 -11.13 -17.54 9.49
CA GLU A 25 -11.98 -17.02 8.42
C GLU A 25 -11.10 -16.79 7.20
N ILE A 26 -11.45 -17.46 6.09
CA ILE A 26 -10.77 -17.32 4.81
C ILE A 26 -11.68 -16.51 3.90
N THR A 27 -11.19 -15.36 3.44
CA THR A 27 -11.83 -14.60 2.37
C THR A 27 -10.99 -14.73 1.10
N ASP A 28 -11.63 -14.98 -0.04
CA ASP A 28 -11.00 -15.00 -1.37
C ASP A 28 -11.74 -14.00 -2.27
N SER A 29 -11.01 -13.04 -2.84
CA SER A 29 -11.57 -11.96 -3.64
C SER A 29 -10.68 -11.61 -4.83
N ALA A 30 -11.30 -11.07 -5.88
CA ALA A 30 -10.59 -10.49 -7.02
C ALA A 30 -10.80 -8.98 -7.02
N LEU A 31 -9.73 -8.21 -7.10
CA LEU A 31 -9.76 -6.75 -7.11
C LEU A 31 -8.68 -6.17 -8.03
N PHE A 32 -8.76 -4.89 -8.32
CA PHE A 32 -7.72 -4.18 -9.06
C PHE A 32 -6.53 -3.87 -8.15
N LEU A 33 -5.32 -3.88 -8.73
CA LEU A 33 -4.10 -3.59 -7.98
C LEU A 33 -4.12 -2.15 -7.42
N SER A 34 -4.70 -1.19 -8.15
CA SER A 34 -4.94 0.17 -7.66
C SER A 34 -5.74 0.20 -6.36
N GLU A 35 -6.85 -0.53 -6.29
CA GLU A 35 -7.69 -0.62 -5.09
C GLU A 35 -6.92 -1.18 -3.88
N LYS A 36 -5.98 -2.10 -4.15
CA LYS A 36 -5.13 -2.67 -3.10
C LYS A 36 -4.07 -1.71 -2.60
N ILE A 37 -3.46 -0.95 -3.51
CA ILE A 37 -2.50 0.10 -3.16
C ILE A 37 -3.17 1.15 -2.27
N ASP A 38 -4.39 1.55 -2.63
CA ASP A 38 -5.18 2.51 -1.85
C ASP A 38 -5.55 1.94 -0.47
N GLU A 39 -5.89 0.65 -0.37
CA GLU A 39 -6.08 -0.03 0.93
C GLU A 39 -4.81 0.04 1.80
N TYR A 40 -3.63 -0.23 1.24
CA TYR A 40 -2.37 -0.15 1.98
C TYR A 40 -2.07 1.26 2.48
N LEU A 41 -2.23 2.27 1.64
CA LEU A 41 -1.94 3.65 2.01
C LEU A 41 -2.95 4.21 3.01
N PHE A 42 -4.24 4.08 2.73
CA PHE A 42 -5.28 4.82 3.46
C PHE A 42 -5.93 4.02 4.59
N LYS A 43 -6.06 2.70 4.46
CA LYS A 43 -6.74 1.87 5.46
C LYS A 43 -5.76 1.23 6.44
N LEU A 44 -4.60 0.81 5.96
CA LEU A 44 -3.56 0.18 6.81
C LEU A 44 -2.46 1.15 7.25
N GLY A 45 -2.42 2.37 6.69
CA GLY A 45 -1.43 3.39 7.04
C GLY A 45 0.01 2.99 6.68
N CYS A 46 0.20 2.13 5.68
CA CYS A 46 1.53 1.77 5.20
C CYS A 46 2.21 2.99 4.59
N SER A 47 3.52 3.14 4.82
CA SER A 47 4.31 4.15 4.13
C SER A 47 4.37 3.86 2.63
N SER A 48 4.53 4.90 1.82
CA SER A 48 4.75 4.76 0.37
C SER A 48 5.90 3.82 0.04
N ALA A 49 6.98 3.83 0.84
CA ALA A 49 8.13 2.94 0.67
C ALA A 49 7.77 1.45 0.92
N HIS A 50 6.98 1.15 1.95
CA HIS A 50 6.51 -0.23 2.18
C HIS A 50 5.59 -0.69 1.06
N THR A 51 4.62 0.15 0.66
CA THR A 51 3.70 -0.13 -0.44
C THR A 51 4.46 -0.36 -1.75
N LEU A 52 5.45 0.47 -2.06
CA LEU A 52 6.34 0.32 -3.21
C LEU A 52 7.02 -1.05 -3.22
N GLY A 53 7.61 -1.44 -2.08
CA GLY A 53 8.30 -2.74 -1.96
C GLY A 53 7.36 -3.93 -2.18
N VAL A 54 6.18 -3.92 -1.54
CA VAL A 54 5.17 -4.98 -1.66
C VAL A 54 4.68 -5.13 -3.11
N VAL A 55 4.28 -4.02 -3.74
CA VAL A 55 3.72 -4.02 -5.09
C VAL A 55 4.78 -4.38 -6.13
N THR A 56 5.99 -3.86 -5.98
CA THR A 56 7.12 -4.21 -6.84
C THR A 56 7.39 -5.71 -6.80
N GLN A 57 7.39 -6.31 -5.60
CA GLN A 57 7.63 -7.74 -5.45
C GLN A 57 6.49 -8.57 -6.05
N LEU A 58 5.24 -8.14 -5.87
CA LEU A 58 4.07 -8.80 -6.48
C LEU A 58 4.14 -8.77 -8.01
N LEU A 59 4.43 -7.62 -8.61
CA LEU A 59 4.55 -7.47 -10.07
C LEU A 59 5.78 -8.19 -10.62
N ASN A 60 6.84 -8.37 -9.84
CA ASN A 60 8.03 -9.08 -10.30
C ASN A 60 7.88 -10.61 -10.25
N VAL A 61 7.27 -11.15 -9.19
CA VAL A 61 7.18 -12.61 -8.96
C VAL A 61 5.81 -13.18 -9.34
N GLY A 62 4.77 -12.35 -9.39
CA GLY A 62 3.41 -12.74 -9.71
C GLY A 62 2.59 -13.23 -8.51
N LYS A 63 3.21 -13.45 -7.36
CA LYS A 63 2.54 -13.80 -6.10
C LYS A 63 3.40 -13.49 -4.89
N ILE A 64 2.77 -13.08 -3.80
CA ILE A 64 3.43 -12.81 -2.51
C ILE A 64 2.53 -13.23 -1.34
N ARG A 65 3.15 -13.33 -0.17
CA ARG A 65 2.47 -13.50 1.11
C ARG A 65 2.94 -12.40 2.07
N LEU A 66 2.01 -11.84 2.81
CA LEU A 66 2.23 -10.83 3.84
C LEU A 66 1.61 -11.37 5.12
N ASP A 67 2.36 -11.31 6.21
CA ASP A 67 1.86 -11.71 7.52
C ASP A 67 1.64 -10.45 8.34
N PHE A 68 0.38 -10.13 8.62
CA PHE A 68 -0.01 -9.06 9.54
C PHE A 68 -0.23 -9.66 10.93
N ARG A 69 -0.41 -8.80 11.94
CA ARG A 69 -0.61 -9.25 13.32
C ARG A 69 -1.82 -10.21 13.45
N ASP A 70 -2.95 -9.83 12.85
CA ASP A 70 -4.24 -10.49 13.08
C ASP A 70 -4.71 -11.34 11.89
N TYR A 71 -3.97 -11.31 10.77
CA TYR A 71 -4.26 -12.13 9.60
C TYR A 71 -3.03 -12.30 8.70
N ASN A 72 -3.06 -13.34 7.88
CA ASN A 72 -2.13 -13.51 6.77
C ASN A 72 -2.86 -13.16 5.47
N GLU A 73 -2.16 -12.54 4.54
CA GLU A 73 -2.67 -12.16 3.22
C GLU A 73 -1.80 -12.77 2.13
N ARG A 74 -2.43 -13.36 1.12
CA ARG A 74 -1.77 -13.81 -0.11
C ARG A 74 -2.31 -12.99 -1.26
N LEU A 75 -1.41 -12.40 -2.03
CA LEU A 75 -1.75 -11.72 -3.27
C LEU A 75 -1.16 -12.48 -4.45
N GLN A 76 -1.93 -12.63 -5.53
CA GLN A 76 -1.49 -13.28 -6.75
C GLN A 76 -2.05 -12.54 -7.97
N LEU A 77 -1.23 -12.33 -9.00
CA LEU A 77 -1.69 -11.81 -10.27
C LEU A 77 -2.66 -12.80 -10.91
N ILE A 78 -3.82 -12.32 -11.36
CA ILE A 78 -4.79 -13.17 -12.06
C ILE A 78 -4.25 -13.56 -13.44
N ASN A 79 -3.64 -12.59 -14.14
CA ASN A 79 -2.96 -12.83 -15.40
C ASN A 79 -1.45 -12.86 -15.19
N ALA A 80 -0.82 -14.01 -15.44
CA ALA A 80 0.63 -14.17 -15.30
C ALA A 80 1.43 -13.26 -16.25
N ALA A 81 0.85 -12.83 -17.38
CA ALA A 81 1.46 -11.87 -18.30
C ALA A 81 1.47 -10.42 -17.75
N ASP A 82 0.90 -10.19 -16.57
CA ASP A 82 1.05 -8.93 -15.84
C ASP A 82 2.37 -8.87 -15.06
N ALA A 83 3.07 -10.00 -14.90
CA ALA A 83 4.40 -10.00 -14.32
C ALA A 83 5.39 -9.25 -15.22
N MET A 84 6.30 -8.50 -14.61
CA MET A 84 7.27 -7.66 -15.32
C MET A 84 8.63 -7.60 -14.61
N SER A 85 9.61 -6.97 -15.26
CA SER A 85 10.93 -6.79 -14.64
C SER A 85 10.80 -5.95 -13.37
N ARG A 86 11.72 -6.13 -12.41
CA ARG A 86 11.71 -5.36 -11.17
C ARG A 86 11.76 -3.85 -11.44
N THR A 87 12.55 -3.44 -12.43
CA THR A 87 12.70 -2.03 -12.84
C THR A 87 11.39 -1.46 -13.38
N ASP A 88 10.69 -2.21 -14.24
CA ASP A 88 9.40 -1.77 -14.79
C ASP A 88 8.34 -1.71 -13.67
N ALA A 89 8.33 -2.71 -12.78
CA ALA A 89 7.42 -2.77 -11.63
C ALA A 89 7.62 -1.58 -10.68
N MET A 90 8.88 -1.24 -10.36
CA MET A 90 9.20 -0.06 -9.56
C MET A 90 8.72 1.21 -10.24
N SER A 91 9.07 1.40 -11.51
CA SER A 91 8.72 2.61 -12.27
C SER A 91 7.20 2.81 -12.34
N LEU A 92 6.44 1.75 -12.63
CA LEU A 92 4.99 1.79 -12.69
C LEU A 92 4.38 2.11 -11.31
N THR A 93 4.95 1.55 -10.24
CA THR A 93 4.47 1.77 -8.87
C THR A 93 4.75 3.19 -8.39
N GLU A 94 5.96 3.70 -8.63
CA GLU A 94 6.33 5.09 -8.30
C GLU A 94 5.44 6.09 -9.04
N ALA A 95 5.16 5.86 -10.32
CA ALA A 95 4.25 6.69 -11.10
C ALA A 95 2.84 6.72 -10.49
N TYR A 96 2.30 5.56 -10.09
CA TYR A 96 1.00 5.49 -9.42
C TYR A 96 1.02 6.20 -8.06
N LEU A 97 2.01 5.93 -7.21
CA LEU A 97 2.13 6.57 -5.89
C LEU A 97 2.25 8.10 -5.98
N GLY A 98 2.98 8.60 -6.97
CA GLY A 98 3.07 10.03 -7.26
C GLY A 98 1.73 10.63 -7.68
N SER A 99 0.92 9.90 -8.46
CA SER A 99 -0.44 10.34 -8.84
C SER A 99 -1.42 10.37 -7.67
N VAL A 100 -1.28 9.46 -6.71
CA VAL A 100 -2.11 9.44 -5.49
C VAL A 100 -1.77 10.62 -4.59
N GLN A 101 -0.47 10.96 -4.45
CA GLN A 101 -0.01 12.11 -3.65
C GLN A 101 -0.45 13.46 -4.23
N THR A 102 -0.63 13.58 -5.54
CA THR A 102 -1.12 14.82 -6.16
C THR A 102 -2.64 14.95 -6.10
N GLN A 103 -3.38 13.85 -5.90
CA GLN A 103 -4.84 13.84 -5.73
C GLN A 103 -5.29 14.05 -4.29
N SER A 104 -4.51 13.62 -3.29
CA SER A 104 -4.62 14.19 -1.96
C SER A 104 -4.34 15.68 -2.12
N HIS A 105 -5.33 16.54 -1.82
CA HIS A 105 -5.21 17.99 -1.97
C HIS A 105 -3.79 18.40 -1.57
N PRO A 106 -3.02 19.12 -2.42
CA PRO A 106 -1.90 19.84 -1.87
C PRO A 106 -2.49 20.59 -0.67
N PRO A 107 -1.88 20.53 0.53
CA PRO A 107 -2.33 21.41 1.59
C PRO A 107 -2.44 22.78 0.94
N ASN A 108 -3.61 23.43 1.00
CA ASN A 108 -3.72 24.81 0.58
C ASN A 108 -2.45 25.49 1.14
N ASP A 109 -1.73 26.32 0.39
CA ASP A 109 -0.47 26.92 0.89
C ASP A 109 -0.65 27.62 2.26
N LEU A 110 -1.90 27.86 2.66
CA LEU A 110 -2.39 28.31 3.96
C LEU A 110 -2.26 27.30 5.13
N ASP A 111 -2.27 25.98 4.89
CA ASP A 111 -2.23 24.91 5.91
C ASP A 111 -0.81 24.37 6.18
N LEU A 112 0.22 24.94 5.54
CA LEU A 112 1.61 24.62 5.86
C LEU A 112 1.97 25.16 7.25
N THR A 113 2.58 24.30 8.08
CA THR A 113 3.10 24.72 9.39
C THR A 113 4.17 25.79 9.19
N GLN A 114 3.83 27.05 9.50
CA GLN A 114 4.74 28.18 9.32
C GLN A 114 5.84 28.25 10.40
N LYS A 115 5.53 27.81 11.63
CA LYS A 115 6.46 27.88 12.76
C LYS A 115 6.11 26.88 13.85
N VAL A 116 7.11 26.14 14.32
CA VAL A 116 7.03 25.31 15.53
C VAL A 116 7.74 26.05 16.67
N ILE A 117 7.02 26.35 17.75
CA ILE A 117 7.60 26.96 18.96
C ILE A 117 7.64 25.91 20.06
N ILE A 118 8.85 25.54 20.48
CA ILE A 118 9.06 24.62 21.60
C ILE A 118 9.09 25.45 22.89
N GLN A 119 8.13 25.21 23.79
CA GLN A 119 8.17 25.78 25.14
C GLN A 119 8.72 24.75 26.12
N ALA A 120 9.78 25.11 26.84
CA ALA A 120 10.29 24.29 27.92
C ALA A 120 9.23 24.18 29.04
N PRO A 121 9.14 23.04 29.75
CA PRO A 121 8.23 22.89 30.89
C PRO A 121 8.47 24.01 31.91
N LYS A 122 7.40 24.67 32.36
CA LYS A 122 7.50 25.65 33.45
C LYS A 122 8.05 24.92 34.67
N ARG A 123 9.23 25.33 35.16
CA ARG A 123 9.69 24.93 36.49
C ARG A 123 8.67 25.47 37.49
N SER A 124 7.84 24.61 38.07
CA SER A 124 7.10 24.93 39.28
C SER A 124 8.14 25.17 40.38
N GLY A 125 8.27 26.43 40.81
CA GLY A 125 9.21 26.81 41.86
C GLY A 125 8.89 26.10 43.18
N PHE A 126 9.95 25.67 43.87
CA PHE A 126 9.95 25.40 45.30
C PHE A 126 10.06 26.73 46.05
#